data_AF-A0A8B8SC64-F1
#
_entry.id   AF-A0A8B8SC64-F1
#
_cell.length_a   1.000
_cell.length_b   1.000
_cell.length_c   1.000
_cell.angle_alpha   90.00
_cell.angle_beta   90.00
_cell.angle_gamma   90.00
#
_symmetry.space_group_name_H-M   'P 1'
#
loop_
_entity.id
_entity.type
_entity.pdbx_description
1 polymer ?
#
loop_
_entity_poly.entity_id
_entity_poly.type
_entity_poly.pdbx_seq_one_letter_code
_entity_poly.pdbx_strand_id
1 'polypeptide(L)'
;MYHGQTTGKGPSHCMQIYQQPPRLLIVHITLPSWADVCSNLCEALQNFFSLACSLVGPSRMSLFSLYMVQNQHECILPFVQVKGNFARLQACISELRLLQREGCFRPQGISLQLAVEDGLQQLKQYSRHVTTGAALTYTSLEITVLTSQPGKEVVKQLEEGLKDTDLVRVRRLQVVEITKGVLGCMDSASPVEEPSSDVCLKCDLQERLLSPSLLPGTAGGSLRMDDPKGDFSTLYQMASQSSASRYKLRVIKALKSSGVCESLTYGLPFILRPTSCWQLDWDELETNQQHFHALCHSLLKREWLLLAKGEPPSRGHSLREAASTFYVILPSCSATLLVRAVATRELLLPSPFPLLPEDLPADSLRTVESVLDDLELEPTYNPLQVWSHLYPHLSSTFAKPQGQLHPSWESRGLRKHPCKAGQLQINRVRARVAPLPMTPAPGRAPKMPAASKASSAVFFPPSTEEEEEMEEEECPSGP
;
A
#
# COMPACT_ATOMS: atom_id res chain seq x y z
N MET A 1 26.12 -53.92 6.40
CA MET A 1 26.34 -53.49 7.80
C MET A 1 25.82 -52.08 7.93
N TYR A 2 25.12 -51.76 9.02
CA TYR A 2 24.55 -50.43 9.25
C TYR A 2 25.59 -49.50 9.89
N HIS A 3 25.63 -48.25 9.44
CA HIS A 3 25.81 -47.11 10.36
C HIS A 3 24.73 -46.08 10.03
N GLY A 4 23.88 -45.80 11.01
CA GLY A 4 22.77 -44.86 10.87
C GLY A 4 23.25 -43.42 11.04
N GLN A 5 22.80 -42.53 10.16
CA GLN A 5 23.02 -41.10 10.30
C GLN A 5 21.79 -40.48 10.97
N THR A 6 21.98 -39.91 12.16
CA THR A 6 20.90 -39.31 12.95
C THR A 6 20.42 -38.01 12.30
N THR A 7 19.21 -38.00 11.75
CA THR A 7 18.56 -36.78 11.25
C THR A 7 18.21 -35.86 12.41
N GLY A 8 19.09 -34.91 12.71
CA GLY A 8 18.77 -33.80 13.60
C GLY A 8 17.59 -33.01 13.05
N LYS A 9 16.49 -32.95 13.79
CA LYS A 9 15.43 -31.97 13.53
C LYS A 9 15.99 -30.58 13.85
N GLY A 10 16.48 -29.88 12.83
CA GLY A 10 16.74 -28.45 12.94
C GLY A 10 15.46 -27.72 13.37
N PRO A 11 15.55 -26.63 14.15
CA PRO A 11 14.37 -25.87 14.54
C PRO A 11 13.66 -25.37 13.29
N SER A 12 12.36 -25.65 13.21
CA SER A 12 11.52 -25.21 12.10
C SER A 12 11.48 -23.69 12.05
N HIS A 13 12.25 -23.11 11.12
CA HIS A 13 12.42 -21.66 10.91
C HIS A 13 11.17 -20.96 10.31
N CYS A 14 9.98 -21.50 10.61
CA CYS A 14 8.71 -20.97 10.17
C CYS A 14 8.13 -20.08 11.29
N MET A 15 7.85 -18.82 10.96
CA MET A 15 7.18 -17.83 11.82
C MET A 15 8.01 -17.22 12.97
N GLN A 16 9.27 -16.86 12.73
CA GLN A 16 9.80 -15.64 13.38
C GLN A 16 9.06 -14.44 12.76
N ILE A 17 7.89 -14.12 13.31
CA ILE A 17 7.13 -12.92 12.97
C ILE A 17 8.04 -11.72 13.18
N TYR A 18 8.13 -10.82 12.19
CA TYR A 18 8.94 -9.59 12.22
C TYR A 18 8.61 -8.71 13.43
N GLN A 19 9.22 -9.01 14.58
CA GLN A 19 8.89 -8.37 15.83
C GLN A 19 9.69 -7.07 15.94
N GLN A 20 9.06 -5.98 15.47
CA GLN A 20 9.61 -4.64 15.60
C GLN A 20 9.94 -4.37 17.08
N PRO A 21 11.16 -3.91 17.41
CA PRO A 21 11.58 -3.71 18.78
C PRO A 21 10.69 -2.69 19.48
N PRO A 22 10.53 -2.78 20.81
CA PRO A 22 9.90 -1.72 21.60
C PRO A 22 10.65 -0.42 21.35
N ARG A 23 9.93 0.70 21.41
CA ARG A 23 10.52 2.03 21.26
C ARG A 23 10.31 2.89 22.50
N LEU A 24 11.40 3.47 22.98
CA LEU A 24 11.42 4.45 24.06
C LEU A 24 11.74 5.82 23.46
N LEU A 25 10.82 6.77 23.57
CA LEU A 25 11.07 8.17 23.24
C LEU A 25 11.34 8.95 24.54
N ILE A 26 12.45 9.64 24.60
CA ILE A 26 12.83 10.55 25.70
C ILE A 26 12.81 11.96 25.13
N VAL A 27 11.91 12.82 25.62
CA VAL A 27 11.79 14.21 25.19
C VAL A 27 12.51 15.10 26.19
N HIS A 28 13.68 15.59 25.80
CA HIS A 28 14.46 16.56 26.57
C HIS A 28 13.90 17.96 26.31
N ILE A 29 13.16 18.47 27.30
CA ILE A 29 12.51 19.78 27.24
C ILE A 29 13.47 20.86 27.70
N THR A 30 13.92 21.66 26.75
CA THR A 30 14.82 22.79 26.96
C THR A 30 14.09 24.10 26.71
N LEU A 31 14.05 25.00 27.68
CA LEU A 31 13.47 26.33 27.51
C LEU A 31 14.51 27.31 26.94
N PRO A 32 14.14 28.25 26.07
CA PRO A 32 12.77 28.53 25.59
C PRO A 32 12.34 27.69 24.37
N SER A 33 13.23 26.93 23.73
CA SER A 33 12.97 26.27 22.44
C SER A 33 11.83 25.24 22.45
N TRP A 34 11.44 24.72 23.62
CA TRP A 34 10.26 23.86 23.76
C TRP A 34 8.96 24.51 23.24
N ALA A 35 8.79 25.83 23.36
CA ALA A 35 7.60 26.52 22.87
C ALA A 35 7.41 26.36 21.35
N ASP A 36 8.52 26.35 20.60
CA ASP A 36 8.53 26.12 19.14
C ASP A 36 8.33 24.63 18.76
N VAL A 37 8.81 23.72 19.61
CA VAL A 37 8.84 22.27 19.35
C VAL A 37 7.53 21.59 19.75
N CYS A 38 6.94 21.97 20.88
CA CYS A 38 5.84 21.28 21.55
C CYS A 38 4.66 21.01 20.60
N SER A 39 4.17 22.04 19.91
CA SER A 39 3.02 21.94 19.00
C SER A 39 3.29 20.95 17.86
N ASN A 40 4.45 21.09 17.19
CA ASN A 40 4.85 20.25 16.06
C ASN A 40 5.05 18.78 16.49
N LEU A 41 5.70 18.54 17.63
CA LEU A 41 5.89 17.20 18.18
C LEU A 41 4.56 16.54 18.56
N CYS A 42 3.68 17.28 19.23
CA CYS A 42 2.38 16.75 19.64
C CYS A 42 1.47 16.48 18.44
N GLU A 43 1.54 17.27 17.36
CA GLU A 43 0.84 16.98 16.11
C GLU A 43 1.45 15.76 15.39
N ALA A 44 2.78 15.68 15.29
CA ALA A 44 3.47 14.55 14.67
C ALA A 44 3.16 13.21 15.37
N LEU A 45 3.22 13.17 16.71
CA LEU A 45 2.84 12.00 17.50
C LEU A 45 1.36 11.65 17.34
N GLN A 46 0.46 12.66 17.34
CA GLN A 46 -0.98 12.45 17.14
C GLN A 46 -1.26 11.82 15.77
N ASN A 47 -0.67 12.36 14.70
CA ASN A 47 -0.83 11.85 13.34
C ASN A 47 -0.23 10.45 13.21
N PHE A 48 0.97 10.24 13.74
CA PHE A 48 1.65 8.94 13.74
C PHE A 48 0.83 7.86 14.46
N PHE A 49 0.33 8.10 15.68
CA PHE A 49 -0.49 7.09 16.38
C PHE A 49 -1.85 6.89 15.73
N SER A 50 -2.46 7.94 15.15
CA SER A 50 -3.72 7.80 14.41
C SER A 50 -3.55 6.83 13.24
N LEU A 51 -2.40 6.86 12.57
CA LEU A 51 -2.02 5.94 11.51
C LEU A 51 -1.65 4.54 12.06
N ALA A 52 -0.69 4.46 12.99
CA ALA A 52 -0.14 3.21 13.52
C ALA A 52 -1.19 2.35 14.26
N CYS A 53 -2.12 2.97 14.99
CA CYS A 53 -3.23 2.26 15.66
C CYS A 53 -4.28 1.75 14.66
N SER A 54 -4.41 2.40 13.50
CA SER A 54 -5.43 2.08 12.49
C SER A 54 -4.99 1.02 11.48
N LEU A 55 -3.68 0.82 11.28
CA LEU A 55 -3.16 -0.15 10.31
C LEU A 55 -3.59 -1.60 10.62
N VAL A 56 -4.23 -2.24 9.65
CA VAL A 56 -4.55 -3.67 9.62
C VAL A 56 -3.27 -4.49 9.43
N GLY A 57 -3.25 -5.73 9.95
CA GLY A 57 -2.06 -6.59 9.94
C GLY A 57 -1.13 -6.42 11.15
N PRO A 58 0.11 -6.95 11.08
CA PRO A 58 1.11 -6.85 12.14
C PRO A 58 1.47 -5.40 12.48
N SER A 59 1.70 -5.10 13.76
CA SER A 59 2.00 -3.73 14.17
C SER A 59 3.42 -3.32 13.76
N ARG A 60 3.56 -2.24 12.97
CA ARG A 60 4.86 -1.66 12.59
C ARG A 60 5.59 -0.98 13.76
N MET A 61 4.90 -0.74 14.88
CA MET A 61 5.50 -0.50 16.19
C MET A 61 4.70 -1.26 17.24
N SER A 62 5.32 -2.23 17.91
CA SER A 62 4.62 -3.16 18.82
C SER A 62 4.34 -2.49 20.17
N LEU A 63 5.40 -2.00 20.82
CA LEU A 63 5.41 -1.37 22.14
C LEU A 63 6.02 0.02 22.09
N PHE A 64 5.49 0.93 22.90
CA PHE A 64 5.95 2.31 23.02
C PHE A 64 5.93 2.81 24.46
N SER A 65 6.94 3.57 24.84
CA SER A 65 7.03 4.32 26.09
C SER A 65 7.53 5.74 25.82
N LEU A 66 7.08 6.70 26.64
CA LEU A 66 7.43 8.11 26.54
C LEU A 66 7.85 8.66 27.89
N TYR A 67 9.08 9.16 27.93
CA TYR A 67 9.67 9.88 29.06
C TYR A 67 9.88 11.33 28.69
N MET A 68 9.84 12.19 29.70
CA MET A 68 10.14 13.60 29.62
C MET A 68 11.29 13.92 30.57
N VAL A 69 12.21 14.79 30.14
CA VAL A 69 13.36 15.22 30.94
C VAL A 69 13.42 16.74 30.94
N GLN A 70 13.34 17.33 32.13
CA GLN A 70 13.54 18.75 32.42
C GLN A 70 14.62 18.87 33.52
N ASN A 71 14.25 19.30 34.72
CA ASN A 71 15.09 19.17 35.91
C ASN A 71 15.20 17.70 36.35
N GLN A 72 14.10 16.95 36.28
CA GLN A 72 13.99 15.53 36.63
C GLN A 72 13.56 14.71 35.40
N HIS A 73 13.63 13.39 35.51
CA HIS A 73 13.02 12.46 34.55
C HIS A 73 11.62 12.09 35.02
N GLU A 74 10.65 12.08 34.11
CA GLU A 74 9.26 11.71 34.39
C GLU A 74 8.75 10.73 33.32
N CYS A 75 8.19 9.61 33.76
CA CYS A 75 7.56 8.62 32.89
C CYS A 75 6.10 9.02 32.60
N ILE A 76 5.87 9.77 31.52
CA ILE A 76 4.51 10.15 31.09
C ILE A 76 3.73 8.91 30.60
N LEU A 77 4.40 7.99 29.90
CA LEU A 77 3.78 6.76 29.41
C LEU A 77 4.70 5.55 29.59
N PRO A 78 4.37 4.60 30.49
CA PRO A 78 5.09 3.34 30.55
C PRO A 78 4.79 2.48 29.32
N PHE A 79 5.59 1.45 29.08
CA PHE A 79 5.43 0.57 27.91
C PHE A 79 3.99 0.05 27.72
N VAL A 80 3.38 0.46 26.61
CA VAL A 80 2.04 0.03 26.17
C VAL A 80 2.10 -0.50 24.74
N GLN A 81 1.17 -1.41 24.42
CA GLN A 81 0.96 -1.84 23.04
C GLN A 81 0.36 -0.69 22.24
N VAL A 82 0.94 -0.32 21.10
CA VAL A 82 0.46 0.82 20.30
C VAL A 82 -0.95 0.53 19.79
N LYS A 83 -1.12 -0.63 19.15
CA LYS A 83 -2.42 -1.08 18.63
C LYS A 83 -3.42 -1.26 19.78
N GLY A 84 -4.62 -0.70 19.62
CA GLY A 84 -5.70 -0.77 20.61
C GLY A 84 -5.65 0.27 21.74
N ASN A 85 -4.54 0.97 21.98
CA ASN A 85 -4.39 1.91 23.12
C ASN A 85 -4.41 3.40 22.71
N PHE A 86 -5.03 3.74 21.58
CA PHE A 86 -5.04 5.11 21.04
C PHE A 86 -5.51 6.18 22.04
N ALA A 87 -6.55 5.91 22.83
CA ALA A 87 -7.04 6.85 23.84
C ALA A 87 -5.97 7.19 24.91
N ARG A 88 -5.18 6.19 25.33
CA ARG A 88 -4.08 6.37 26.30
C ARG A 88 -2.89 7.11 25.69
N LEU A 89 -2.56 6.82 24.43
CA LEU A 89 -1.55 7.56 23.66
C LEU A 89 -1.95 9.03 23.48
N GLN A 90 -3.23 9.30 23.20
CA GLN A 90 -3.78 10.65 23.05
C GLN A 90 -3.81 11.42 24.39
N ALA A 91 -4.10 10.76 25.51
CA ALA A 91 -4.02 11.35 26.84
C ALA A 91 -2.58 11.82 27.15
N CYS A 92 -1.59 10.95 26.94
CA CYS A 92 -0.16 11.27 27.08
C CYS A 92 0.30 12.45 26.20
N ILE A 93 -0.17 12.54 24.94
CA ILE A 93 0.10 13.73 24.10
C ILE A 93 -0.57 14.98 24.67
N SER A 94 -1.75 14.85 25.28
CA SER A 94 -2.45 15.98 25.87
C SER A 94 -1.74 16.50 27.12
N GLU A 95 -1.17 15.61 27.94
CA GLU A 95 -0.26 15.96 29.04
C GLU A 95 0.98 16.71 28.52
N LEU A 96 1.66 16.21 27.47
CA LEU A 96 2.77 16.92 26.82
C LEU A 96 2.41 18.35 26.36
N ARG A 97 1.19 18.57 25.85
CA ARG A 97 0.71 19.90 25.43
C ARG A 97 0.50 20.87 26.60
N LEU A 98 0.20 20.35 27.80
CA LEU A 98 -0.09 21.12 29.01
C LEU A 98 1.18 21.52 29.80
N LEU A 99 2.35 20.94 29.47
CA LEU A 99 3.61 21.26 30.11
C LEU A 99 3.98 22.74 29.97
N GLN A 100 4.63 23.29 31.00
CA GLN A 100 5.08 24.69 31.03
C GLN A 100 5.99 25.01 29.85
N ARG A 101 5.70 26.14 29.19
CA ARG A 101 6.39 26.61 27.97
C ARG A 101 7.32 27.80 28.21
N GLU A 102 7.34 28.31 29.45
CA GLU A 102 8.03 29.52 29.88
C GLU A 102 8.71 29.26 31.23
N GLY A 103 9.86 29.89 31.46
CA GLY A 103 10.69 29.66 32.65
C GLY A 103 12.17 29.45 32.33
N CYS A 104 12.96 29.12 33.35
CA CYS A 104 14.37 28.77 33.23
C CYS A 104 14.67 27.55 34.09
N PHE A 105 15.17 26.49 33.46
CA PHE A 105 15.56 25.24 34.12
C PHE A 105 17.09 25.10 34.09
N ARG A 106 17.68 24.60 35.18
CA ARG A 106 19.10 24.22 35.19
C ARG A 106 19.18 22.76 34.73
N PRO A 107 19.76 22.45 33.56
CA PRO A 107 19.89 21.07 33.12
C PRO A 107 20.76 20.28 34.10
N GLN A 108 20.20 19.23 34.67
CA GLN A 108 20.95 18.22 35.42
C GLN A 108 21.32 17.10 34.44
N GLY A 109 22.59 17.01 34.03
CA GLY A 109 23.03 16.04 33.01
C GLY A 109 22.71 14.57 33.35
N ILE A 110 22.57 14.27 34.65
CA ILE A 110 22.22 12.94 35.16
C ILE A 110 20.78 12.52 34.77
N SER A 111 19.85 13.47 34.59
CA SER A 111 18.44 13.16 34.35
C SER A 111 18.17 12.43 33.03
N LEU A 112 19.04 12.59 32.02
CA LEU A 112 18.96 11.82 30.76
C LEU A 112 19.40 10.36 30.94
N GLN A 113 20.46 10.11 31.71
CA GLN A 113 20.90 8.76 32.07
C GLN A 113 19.79 8.02 32.84
N LEU A 114 19.22 8.66 33.86
CA LEU A 114 18.17 8.06 34.69
C LEU A 114 16.92 7.70 33.88
N ALA A 115 16.53 8.51 32.89
CA ALA A 115 15.43 8.18 31.98
C ALA A 115 15.71 6.93 31.12
N VAL A 116 16.97 6.73 30.68
CA VAL A 116 17.39 5.52 29.96
C VAL A 116 17.38 4.31 30.89
N GLU A 117 17.91 4.45 32.10
CA GLU A 117 17.98 3.36 33.09
C GLU A 117 16.60 2.92 33.57
N ASP A 118 15.71 3.85 33.92
CA ASP A 118 14.34 3.53 34.33
C ASP A 118 13.56 2.90 33.16
N GLY A 119 13.69 3.41 31.93
CA GLY A 119 13.11 2.78 30.74
C GLY A 119 13.60 1.34 30.51
N LEU A 120 14.89 1.06 30.75
CA LEU A 120 15.45 -0.29 30.70
C LEU A 120 14.90 -1.20 31.81
N GLN A 121 14.76 -0.68 33.03
CA GLN A 121 14.17 -1.41 34.16
C GLN A 121 12.68 -1.70 33.90
N GLN A 122 11.93 -0.72 33.41
CA GLN A 122 10.53 -0.84 33.06
C GLN A 122 10.31 -1.87 31.95
N LEU A 123 11.16 -1.92 30.93
CA LEU A 123 11.11 -2.99 29.91
C LEU A 123 11.42 -4.37 30.51
N LYS A 124 12.41 -4.45 31.42
CA LYS A 124 12.74 -5.69 32.16
C LYS A 124 11.53 -6.17 33.00
N GLN A 125 10.79 -5.26 33.64
CA GLN A 125 9.55 -5.57 34.36
C GLN A 125 8.39 -5.97 33.42
N TYR A 126 8.11 -5.18 32.38
CA TYR A 126 7.06 -5.47 31.39
C TYR A 126 7.25 -6.86 30.75
N SER A 127 8.49 -7.18 30.36
CA SER A 127 8.85 -8.50 29.81
C SER A 127 8.45 -9.63 30.76
N ARG A 128 8.70 -9.49 32.07
CA ARG A 128 8.39 -10.50 33.09
C ARG A 128 6.88 -10.69 33.28
N HIS A 129 6.09 -9.61 33.30
CA HIS A 129 4.65 -9.68 33.56
C HIS A 129 3.81 -10.19 32.38
N VAL A 130 4.27 -10.02 31.13
CA VAL A 130 3.49 -10.40 29.92
C VAL A 130 3.75 -11.85 29.46
N THR A 131 4.72 -12.56 30.06
CA THR A 131 5.17 -13.89 29.61
C THR A 131 4.13 -15.03 29.78
N THR A 132 2.96 -14.79 30.38
CA THR A 132 1.93 -15.81 30.63
C THR A 132 1.17 -16.29 29.37
N GLY A 133 1.30 -15.63 28.23
CA GLY A 133 0.58 -15.98 26.99
C GLY A 133 1.39 -15.74 25.72
N ALA A 134 2.03 -16.79 25.20
CA ALA A 134 2.97 -16.79 24.08
C ALA A 134 4.26 -15.98 24.30
N ALA A 135 5.41 -16.61 24.07
CA ALA A 135 6.73 -16.07 24.39
C ALA A 135 7.19 -14.97 23.40
N LEU A 136 6.69 -13.74 23.60
CA LEU A 136 7.19 -12.55 22.94
C LEU A 136 8.49 -12.08 23.61
N THR A 137 9.60 -12.76 23.30
CA THR A 137 10.94 -12.37 23.78
C THR A 137 11.46 -11.15 23.03
N TYR A 138 11.15 -9.96 23.52
CA TYR A 138 11.77 -8.71 23.03
C TYR A 138 13.28 -8.71 23.32
N THR A 139 14.07 -9.14 22.34
CA THR A 139 15.54 -9.24 22.46
C THR A 139 16.21 -7.88 22.51
N SER A 140 15.65 -6.87 21.83
CA SER A 140 16.22 -5.53 21.74
C SER A 140 15.19 -4.40 21.89
N LEU A 141 15.64 -3.27 22.43
CA LEU A 141 14.99 -1.97 22.57
C LEU A 141 15.65 -0.94 21.63
N GLU A 142 14.86 -0.04 21.06
CA GLU A 142 15.34 1.16 20.37
C GLU A 142 14.97 2.41 21.20
N ILE A 143 15.96 3.25 21.51
CA ILE A 143 15.80 4.47 22.31
C ILE A 143 16.08 5.68 21.43
N THR A 144 15.19 6.67 21.46
CA THR A 144 15.36 7.96 20.78
C THR A 144 15.30 9.09 21.80
N VAL A 145 16.37 9.88 21.90
CA VAL A 145 16.43 11.10 22.72
C VAL A 145 16.22 12.29 21.79
N LEU A 146 15.11 12.99 21.97
CA LEU A 146 14.75 14.18 21.20
C LEU A 146 15.12 15.42 22.00
N THR A 147 15.94 16.32 21.44
CA THR A 147 16.49 17.46 22.18
C THR A 147 16.71 18.67 21.27
N SER A 148 16.70 19.88 21.84
CA SER A 148 17.13 21.11 21.16
C SER A 148 18.51 21.61 21.65
N GLN A 149 19.23 20.80 22.43
CA GLN A 149 20.65 21.04 22.75
C GLN A 149 21.55 20.42 21.68
N PRO A 150 22.79 20.92 21.51
CA PRO A 150 23.76 20.38 20.55
C PRO A 150 23.93 18.87 20.73
N GLY A 151 23.61 18.08 19.70
CA GLY A 151 23.51 16.63 19.80
C GLY A 151 24.82 15.97 20.22
N LYS A 152 25.97 16.53 19.83
CA LYS A 152 27.30 16.07 20.23
C LYS A 152 27.53 16.13 21.74
N GLU A 153 27.03 17.17 22.40
CA GLU A 153 27.17 17.34 23.86
C GLU A 153 26.24 16.37 24.60
N VAL A 154 25.01 16.18 24.09
CA VAL A 154 24.06 15.21 24.66
C VAL A 154 24.53 13.76 24.46
N VAL A 155 25.14 13.43 23.31
CA VAL A 155 25.81 12.13 23.08
C VAL A 155 26.93 11.93 24.10
N LYS A 156 27.83 12.90 24.28
CA LYS A 156 28.91 12.82 25.26
C LYS A 156 28.40 12.62 26.70
N GLN A 157 27.34 13.34 27.10
CA GLN A 157 26.74 13.17 28.43
C GLN A 157 26.14 11.76 28.63
N LEU A 158 25.52 11.20 27.60
CA LEU A 158 24.99 9.83 27.64
C LEU A 158 26.12 8.78 27.63
N GLU A 159 27.16 8.98 26.82
CA GLU A 159 28.37 8.13 26.80
C GLU A 159 29.16 8.17 28.10
N GLU A 160 29.14 9.30 28.82
CA GLU A 160 29.77 9.44 30.14
C GLU A 160 28.93 8.85 31.27
N GLY A 161 27.61 9.04 31.24
CA GLY A 161 26.69 8.51 32.25
C GLY A 161 26.47 7.00 32.16
N LEU A 162 26.29 6.46 30.94
CA LEU A 162 25.90 5.05 30.73
C LEU A 162 27.07 4.05 30.72
N LYS A 163 28.29 4.45 31.14
CA LYS A 163 29.50 3.60 31.10
C LYS A 163 29.35 2.29 31.87
N ASP A 164 28.70 2.36 33.02
CA ASP A 164 28.50 1.23 33.94
C ASP A 164 27.12 0.56 33.75
N THR A 165 26.33 0.99 32.77
CA THR A 165 24.96 0.53 32.54
C THR A 165 24.92 -0.70 31.60
N ASP A 166 24.14 -1.73 31.95
CA ASP A 166 23.88 -2.88 31.07
C ASP A 166 23.01 -2.48 29.86
N LEU A 167 23.68 -2.20 28.73
CA LEU A 167 23.08 -1.86 27.45
C LEU A 167 22.91 -3.06 26.50
N VAL A 168 23.11 -4.32 26.93
CA VAL A 168 23.06 -5.50 26.05
C VAL A 168 21.73 -5.65 25.30
N ARG A 169 20.64 -5.13 25.88
CA ARG A 169 19.31 -5.11 25.25
C ARG A 169 19.02 -3.86 24.41
N VAL A 170 19.95 -2.92 24.25
CA VAL A 170 19.76 -1.72 23.41
C VAL A 170 20.36 -1.98 22.03
N ARG A 171 19.51 -2.07 21.00
CA ARG A 171 19.97 -2.19 19.60
C ARG A 171 20.40 -0.84 19.02
N ARG A 172 19.77 0.24 19.49
CA ARG A 172 20.05 1.61 19.02
C ARG A 172 19.68 2.61 20.11
N LEU A 173 20.62 3.48 20.46
CA LEU A 173 20.38 4.73 21.16
C LEU A 173 20.68 5.86 20.16
N GLN A 174 19.67 6.66 19.82
CA GLN A 174 19.81 7.75 18.86
C GLN A 174 19.47 9.09 19.52
N VAL A 175 20.37 10.07 19.41
CA VAL A 175 20.06 11.47 19.72
C VAL A 175 19.58 12.16 18.44
N VAL A 176 18.48 12.89 18.55
CA VAL A 176 17.88 13.69 17.48
C VAL A 176 17.86 15.14 17.94
N GLU A 177 18.76 15.95 17.37
CA GLU A 177 18.81 17.39 17.58
C GLU A 177 17.76 18.10 16.70
N ILE A 178 16.94 18.96 17.31
CA ILE A 178 15.98 19.81 16.60
C ILE A 178 16.58 21.20 16.41
N THR A 179 17.05 21.48 15.20
CA THR A 179 17.52 22.81 14.79
C THR A 179 16.46 23.56 13.97
N LYS A 180 16.34 24.88 14.17
CA LYS A 180 15.64 25.79 13.23
C LYS A 180 16.51 26.02 11.99
N GLY A 181 16.59 25.04 11.09
CA GLY A 181 17.34 25.14 9.84
C GLY A 181 17.49 23.80 9.12
N VAL A 182 17.63 23.84 7.79
CA VAL A 182 17.87 22.66 6.95
C VAL A 182 19.28 22.13 7.21
N LEU A 183 19.37 20.87 7.64
CA LEU A 183 20.65 20.21 7.91
C LEU A 183 21.03 19.29 6.76
N GLY A 184 22.24 19.46 6.23
CA GLY A 184 22.82 18.57 5.21
C GLY A 184 23.18 17.20 5.78
N CYS A 185 23.08 16.16 4.95
CA CYS A 185 23.50 14.81 5.32
C CYS A 185 25.03 14.70 5.36
N MET A 186 25.57 13.86 6.24
CA MET A 186 26.98 13.49 6.25
C MET A 186 27.09 11.97 6.05
N ASP A 187 27.88 11.56 5.07
CA ASP A 187 28.05 10.17 4.69
C ASP A 187 28.99 9.39 5.63
N SER A 188 28.78 8.08 5.70
CA SER A 188 29.69 7.12 6.34
C SER A 188 30.16 6.09 5.32
N ALA A 189 31.46 6.05 5.04
CA ALA A 189 32.07 5.10 4.12
C ALA A 189 32.22 3.70 4.74
N SER A 190 32.19 2.66 3.90
CA SER A 190 32.51 1.27 4.25
C SER A 190 33.51 0.67 3.26
N PRO A 191 34.35 -0.32 3.66
CA PRO A 191 35.38 -0.89 2.81
C PRO A 191 34.84 -1.98 1.87
N VAL A 192 35.62 -2.26 0.82
CA VAL A 192 35.34 -3.25 -0.24
C VAL A 192 36.19 -4.51 -0.05
N GLU A 193 35.64 -5.68 -0.40
CA GLU A 193 36.40 -6.93 -0.61
C GLU A 193 36.17 -7.47 -2.04
N GLU A 194 37.16 -8.23 -2.52
CA GLU A 194 37.31 -8.71 -3.91
C GLU A 194 36.32 -9.82 -4.33
N PRO A 195 35.96 -9.92 -5.63
CA PRO A 195 34.97 -10.88 -6.13
C PRO A 195 35.56 -12.23 -6.56
N SER A 196 34.73 -13.27 -6.50
CA SER A 196 34.88 -14.49 -7.30
C SER A 196 33.88 -14.47 -8.47
N SER A 197 34.19 -15.19 -9.54
CA SER A 197 33.51 -15.09 -10.84
C SER A 197 32.03 -15.51 -10.83
N ASP A 198 31.16 -14.53 -10.63
CA ASP A 198 29.91 -14.24 -11.35
C ASP A 198 29.37 -12.91 -10.80
N VAL A 199 28.95 -11.96 -11.66
CA VAL A 199 28.53 -10.63 -11.18
C VAL A 199 27.18 -10.72 -10.49
N CYS A 200 27.22 -10.82 -9.16
CA CYS A 200 26.05 -10.97 -8.30
C CYS A 200 25.79 -9.69 -7.49
N LEU A 201 24.74 -8.94 -7.86
CA LEU A 201 24.28 -7.80 -7.09
C LEU A 201 23.45 -8.25 -5.88
N LYS A 202 23.90 -7.90 -4.68
CA LYS A 202 23.17 -8.11 -3.43
C LYS A 202 22.44 -6.83 -3.08
N CYS A 203 21.11 -6.88 -3.04
CA CYS A 203 20.25 -5.70 -2.88
C CYS A 203 19.26 -5.89 -1.73
N ASP A 204 19.08 -4.87 -0.90
CA ASP A 204 17.98 -4.78 0.06
C ASP A 204 16.71 -4.24 -0.63
N LEU A 205 15.54 -4.77 -0.24
CA LEU A 205 14.24 -4.25 -0.68
C LEU A 205 13.65 -3.31 0.38
N GLN A 206 13.52 -2.02 0.04
CA GLN A 206 12.98 -0.99 0.94
C GLN A 206 11.55 -0.60 0.57
N GLU A 207 10.63 -0.62 1.54
CA GLU A 207 9.29 -0.04 1.37
C GLU A 207 9.37 1.50 1.30
N ARG A 208 8.87 2.10 0.21
CA ARG A 208 8.72 3.56 0.06
C ARG A 208 7.36 4.08 0.55
N LEU A 209 6.32 3.25 0.48
CA LEU A 209 4.92 3.63 0.70
C LEU A 209 4.24 2.68 1.70
N LEU A 210 3.36 3.24 2.53
CA LEU A 210 2.35 2.47 3.25
C LEU A 210 1.22 2.08 2.30
N SER A 211 0.91 0.78 2.20
CA SER A 211 -0.19 0.30 1.37
C SER A 211 -1.55 0.78 1.91
N PRO A 212 -2.34 1.57 1.16
CA PRO A 212 -3.61 2.12 1.67
C PRO A 212 -4.69 1.08 1.92
N SER A 213 -4.54 -0.13 1.37
CA SER A 213 -5.39 -1.29 1.64
C SER A 213 -5.32 -1.77 3.09
N LEU A 214 -4.32 -1.33 3.86
CA LEU A 214 -4.17 -1.60 5.29
C LEU A 214 -4.93 -0.58 6.17
N LEU A 215 -5.53 0.46 5.60
CA LEU A 215 -6.22 1.51 6.35
C LEU A 215 -7.75 1.30 6.33
N PRO A 216 -8.45 1.49 7.46
CA PRO A 216 -9.90 1.35 7.53
C PRO A 216 -10.59 2.51 6.79
N GLY A 217 -11.49 2.18 5.86
CA GLY A 217 -12.37 3.15 5.18
C GLY A 217 -11.72 3.99 4.06
N THR A 218 -10.47 3.72 3.68
CA THR A 218 -9.82 4.32 2.50
C THR A 218 -10.40 3.79 1.18
N ALA A 219 -11.01 2.61 1.20
CA ALA A 219 -11.87 2.11 0.13
C ALA A 219 -13.33 2.39 0.47
N GLY A 220 -14.07 3.01 -0.46
CA GLY A 220 -15.49 3.29 -0.31
C GLY A 220 -16.33 2.00 -0.34
N GLY A 221 -16.56 1.41 0.83
CA GLY A 221 -17.35 0.19 0.96
C GLY A 221 -17.58 -0.19 2.42
N SER A 222 -18.81 -0.61 2.73
CA SER A 222 -19.18 -1.07 4.08
C SER A 222 -18.41 -2.34 4.45
N LEU A 223 -17.51 -2.25 5.43
CA LEU A 223 -17.03 -3.43 6.15
C LEU A 223 -18.22 -4.06 6.89
N ARG A 224 -18.73 -5.17 6.36
CA ARG A 224 -19.50 -6.13 7.16
C ARG A 224 -18.52 -6.71 8.18
N MET A 225 -18.92 -6.72 9.45
CA MET A 225 -17.98 -6.87 10.57
C MET A 225 -17.58 -8.32 10.87
N ASP A 226 -18.12 -9.28 10.12
CA ASP A 226 -18.06 -10.73 10.39
C ASP A 226 -17.47 -11.54 9.22
N ASP A 227 -16.20 -11.31 8.89
CA ASP A 227 -15.39 -12.36 8.26
C ASP A 227 -13.99 -12.43 8.91
N PRO A 228 -13.69 -13.49 9.70
CA PRO A 228 -12.40 -13.64 10.39
C PRO A 228 -11.27 -14.14 9.46
N LYS A 229 -11.49 -14.28 8.15
CA LYS A 229 -10.42 -14.53 7.17
C LYS A 229 -10.18 -13.31 6.28
N GLY A 230 -9.04 -12.64 6.53
CA GLY A 230 -8.60 -11.47 5.76
C GLY A 230 -8.06 -11.82 4.37
N ASP A 231 -8.93 -12.25 3.45
CA ASP A 231 -8.55 -12.62 2.09
C ASP A 231 -8.70 -11.45 1.08
N PHE A 232 -7.58 -10.78 0.79
CA PHE A 232 -7.18 -10.10 -0.47
C PHE A 232 -8.16 -9.18 -1.26
N SER A 233 -9.31 -8.77 -0.73
CA SER A 233 -10.37 -8.09 -1.51
C SER A 233 -10.19 -6.57 -1.79
N THR A 234 -9.21 -5.89 -1.17
CA THR A 234 -9.13 -4.41 -1.15
C THR A 234 -8.52 -3.70 -2.37
N LEU A 235 -8.22 -4.41 -3.47
CA LEU A 235 -7.78 -3.78 -4.74
C LEU A 235 -8.83 -3.80 -5.87
N TYR A 236 -9.85 -4.66 -5.78
CA TYR A 236 -10.83 -4.85 -6.86
C TYR A 236 -12.02 -3.89 -6.82
N GLN A 237 -12.12 -3.02 -5.81
CA GLN A 237 -13.40 -2.40 -5.47
C GLN A 237 -13.89 -1.34 -6.47
N MET A 238 -13.05 -0.79 -7.37
CA MET A 238 -13.57 -0.01 -8.52
C MET A 238 -14.15 -0.87 -9.65
N ALA A 239 -13.65 -2.10 -9.83
CA ALA A 239 -14.14 -3.03 -10.84
C ALA A 239 -15.33 -3.89 -10.35
N SER A 240 -15.48 -4.02 -9.03
CA SER A 240 -16.51 -4.84 -8.37
C SER A 240 -17.70 -4.05 -7.82
N GLN A 241 -17.68 -2.71 -7.85
CA GLN A 241 -18.84 -1.91 -7.48
C GLN A 241 -19.94 -2.00 -8.55
N SER A 242 -21.19 -1.89 -8.13
CA SER A 242 -22.36 -1.92 -9.02
C SER A 242 -22.19 -0.97 -10.20
N SER A 243 -22.53 -1.42 -11.41
CA SER A 243 -22.36 -0.71 -12.69
C SER A 243 -23.11 0.64 -12.82
N ALA A 244 -23.74 1.10 -11.74
CA ALA A 244 -24.40 2.41 -11.61
C ALA A 244 -23.55 3.48 -10.89
N SER A 245 -22.42 3.14 -10.25
CA SER A 245 -21.61 4.13 -9.52
C SER A 245 -20.75 4.98 -10.46
N ARG A 246 -21.17 6.23 -10.72
CA ARG A 246 -20.38 7.21 -11.47
C ARG A 246 -19.23 7.75 -10.61
N TYR A 247 -17.99 7.64 -11.11
CA TYR A 247 -16.81 8.26 -10.49
C TYR A 247 -16.58 9.64 -11.08
N LYS A 248 -16.36 10.66 -10.24
CA LYS A 248 -16.03 12.02 -10.68
C LYS A 248 -14.59 12.36 -10.31
N LEU A 249 -13.77 12.57 -11.33
CA LEU A 249 -12.38 13.01 -11.20
C LEU A 249 -12.30 14.50 -11.52
N ARG A 250 -11.87 15.32 -10.56
CA ARG A 250 -11.60 16.74 -10.79
C ARG A 250 -10.12 16.94 -11.06
N VAL A 251 -9.77 17.34 -12.28
CA VAL A 251 -8.41 17.78 -12.62
C VAL A 251 -8.09 19.01 -11.77
N ILE A 252 -6.92 19.00 -11.11
CA ILE A 252 -6.46 20.09 -10.23
C ILE A 252 -5.18 20.77 -10.71
N LYS A 253 -4.29 20.04 -11.39
CA LYS A 253 -3.03 20.57 -11.94
C LYS A 253 -2.60 19.78 -13.19
N ALA A 254 -1.91 20.44 -14.11
CA ALA A 254 -1.05 19.77 -15.09
C ALA A 254 0.35 19.56 -14.49
N LEU A 255 1.01 18.46 -14.87
CA LEU A 255 2.36 18.10 -14.47
C LEU A 255 3.19 17.82 -15.73
N LYS A 256 4.52 18.04 -15.70
CA LYS A 256 5.40 17.51 -16.75
C LYS A 256 5.55 15.99 -16.60
N SER A 257 5.70 15.28 -17.71
CA SER A 257 6.00 13.84 -17.78
C SER A 257 7.17 13.45 -16.85
N SER A 258 8.28 14.18 -16.94
CA SER A 258 9.49 13.99 -16.11
C SER A 258 9.33 14.39 -14.64
N GLY A 259 8.22 15.04 -14.26
CA GLY A 259 7.97 15.53 -12.91
C GLY A 259 7.34 14.51 -11.96
N VAL A 260 7.07 13.28 -12.40
CA VAL A 260 6.39 12.24 -11.61
C VAL A 260 7.28 11.01 -11.48
N CYS A 261 7.71 10.70 -10.26
CA CYS A 261 8.44 9.47 -9.98
C CYS A 261 7.47 8.28 -9.89
N GLU A 262 7.69 7.23 -10.69
CA GLU A 262 6.79 6.07 -10.74
C GLU A 262 6.61 5.35 -9.40
N SER A 263 7.64 5.36 -8.55
CA SER A 263 7.60 4.76 -7.20
C SER A 263 6.67 5.48 -6.20
N LEU A 264 6.05 6.60 -6.61
CA LEU A 264 4.96 7.26 -5.88
C LEU A 264 3.57 6.79 -6.32
N THR A 265 3.48 6.00 -7.40
CA THR A 265 2.22 5.41 -7.86
C THR A 265 1.95 4.07 -7.16
N TYR A 266 0.68 3.74 -6.91
CA TYR A 266 0.31 2.50 -6.24
C TYR A 266 -1.04 1.95 -6.74
N GLY A 267 -1.31 0.68 -6.40
CA GLY A 267 -2.55 0.00 -6.74
C GLY A 267 -2.62 -0.45 -8.21
N LEU A 268 -3.78 -0.93 -8.62
CA LEU A 268 -4.00 -1.37 -10.00
C LEU A 268 -4.24 -0.15 -10.92
N PRO A 269 -3.63 -0.10 -12.12
CA PRO A 269 -3.90 0.94 -13.11
C PRO A 269 -5.27 0.75 -13.77
N PHE A 270 -5.89 1.85 -14.19
CA PHE A 270 -7.14 1.85 -14.97
C PHE A 270 -6.92 2.51 -16.34
N ILE A 271 -7.67 2.08 -17.35
CA ILE A 271 -7.68 2.71 -18.68
C ILE A 271 -9.00 3.45 -18.85
N LEU A 272 -8.93 4.77 -18.99
CA LEU A 272 -10.05 5.59 -19.42
C LEU A 272 -10.14 5.62 -20.94
N ARG A 273 -11.39 5.58 -21.41
CA ARG A 273 -11.82 5.69 -22.80
C ARG A 273 -13.01 6.66 -22.84
N PRO A 274 -13.33 7.29 -23.99
CA PRO A 274 -14.60 7.99 -24.12
C PRO A 274 -15.75 7.02 -23.83
N THR A 275 -16.82 7.53 -23.21
CA THR A 275 -17.97 6.71 -22.83
C THR A 275 -18.83 6.37 -24.05
N SER A 276 -19.51 5.23 -24.01
CA SER A 276 -20.56 4.85 -24.98
C SER A 276 -21.88 4.61 -24.24
N CYS A 277 -22.14 5.41 -23.20
CA CYS A 277 -23.30 5.27 -22.34
C CYS A 277 -24.56 5.76 -23.03
N TRP A 278 -25.55 4.88 -23.18
CA TRP A 278 -26.87 5.15 -23.78
C TRP A 278 -27.70 6.24 -23.07
N GLN A 279 -27.25 6.72 -21.89
CA GLN A 279 -27.92 7.78 -21.12
C GLN A 279 -27.59 9.18 -21.60
N LEU A 280 -26.60 9.32 -22.48
CA LEU A 280 -26.25 10.57 -23.16
C LEU A 280 -26.82 10.53 -24.58
N ASP A 281 -27.11 11.69 -25.16
CA ASP A 281 -27.53 11.75 -26.56
C ASP A 281 -26.34 11.55 -27.53
N TRP A 282 -26.65 11.37 -28.81
CA TRP A 282 -25.63 11.07 -29.83
C TRP A 282 -24.66 12.22 -30.08
N ASP A 283 -25.14 13.47 -29.99
CA ASP A 283 -24.34 14.66 -30.24
C ASP A 283 -23.38 14.94 -29.08
N GLU A 284 -23.83 14.72 -27.83
CA GLU A 284 -22.99 14.74 -26.62
C GLU A 284 -21.93 13.63 -26.67
N LEU A 285 -22.30 12.40 -27.08
CA LEU A 285 -21.35 11.29 -27.20
C LEU A 285 -20.24 11.58 -28.21
N GLU A 286 -20.59 12.04 -29.42
CA GLU A 286 -19.64 12.40 -30.48
C GLU A 286 -18.76 13.59 -30.04
N THR A 287 -19.36 14.65 -29.52
CA THR A 287 -18.63 15.83 -29.01
C THR A 287 -17.67 15.44 -27.88
N ASN A 288 -18.09 14.59 -26.95
CA ASN A 288 -17.25 14.07 -25.88
C ASN A 288 -16.10 13.19 -26.42
N GLN A 289 -16.33 12.38 -27.45
CA GLN A 289 -15.28 11.59 -28.10
C GLN A 289 -14.23 12.50 -28.77
N GLN A 290 -14.67 13.52 -29.51
CA GLN A 290 -13.78 14.51 -30.13
C GLN A 290 -12.96 15.28 -29.08
N HIS A 291 -13.60 15.75 -28.00
CA HIS A 291 -12.90 16.39 -26.88
C HIS A 291 -11.90 15.46 -26.18
N PHE A 292 -12.23 14.18 -25.99
CA PHE A 292 -11.34 13.20 -25.38
C PHE A 292 -10.10 12.94 -26.26
N HIS A 293 -10.28 12.81 -27.57
CA HIS A 293 -9.16 12.68 -28.52
C HIS A 293 -8.29 13.95 -28.56
N ALA A 294 -8.90 15.13 -28.61
CA ALA A 294 -8.21 16.42 -28.58
C ALA A 294 -7.40 16.61 -27.28
N LEU A 295 -7.94 16.15 -26.14
CA LEU A 295 -7.23 16.13 -24.86
C LEU A 295 -6.02 15.20 -24.91
N CYS A 296 -6.17 13.94 -25.37
CA CYS A 296 -5.06 12.99 -25.50
C CYS A 296 -3.92 13.57 -26.35
N HIS A 297 -4.24 14.08 -27.55
CA HIS A 297 -3.28 14.69 -28.45
C HIS A 297 -2.59 15.93 -27.84
N SER A 298 -3.36 16.79 -27.15
CA SER A 298 -2.83 17.99 -26.50
C SER A 298 -1.89 17.68 -25.33
N LEU A 299 -2.17 16.62 -24.57
CA LEU A 299 -1.30 16.16 -23.48
C LEU A 299 -0.01 15.54 -24.02
N LEU A 300 -0.08 14.70 -25.05
CA LEU A 300 1.09 14.13 -25.72
C LEU A 300 2.00 15.24 -26.29
N LYS A 301 1.43 16.16 -27.08
CA LYS A 301 2.18 17.26 -27.71
C LYS A 301 2.88 18.20 -26.71
N ARG A 302 2.38 18.27 -25.47
CA ARG A 302 2.94 19.12 -24.40
C ARG A 302 3.82 18.35 -23.41
N GLU A 303 3.91 17.04 -23.54
CA GLU A 303 4.51 16.12 -22.56
C GLU A 303 3.91 16.32 -21.15
N TRP A 304 2.58 16.50 -21.08
CA TRP A 304 1.86 16.78 -19.85
C TRP A 304 1.05 15.58 -19.35
N LEU A 305 1.03 15.42 -18.03
CA LEU A 305 0.14 14.53 -17.28
C LEU A 305 -0.86 15.41 -16.50
N LEU A 306 -1.99 14.83 -16.08
CA LEU A 306 -2.96 15.55 -15.23
C LEU A 306 -3.00 14.94 -13.83
N LEU A 307 -2.84 15.78 -12.81
CA LEU A 307 -3.16 15.44 -11.43
C LEU A 307 -4.65 15.67 -11.20
N ALA A 308 -5.36 14.63 -10.79
CA ALA A 308 -6.78 14.67 -10.51
C ALA A 308 -7.09 14.23 -9.08
N LYS A 309 -8.11 14.85 -8.48
CA LYS A 309 -8.69 14.49 -7.18
C LYS A 309 -9.97 13.68 -7.43
N GLY A 310 -10.11 12.53 -6.78
CA GLY A 310 -11.39 11.83 -6.72
C GLY A 310 -12.37 12.56 -5.83
N GLU A 311 -13.56 12.89 -6.35
CA GLU A 311 -14.66 13.41 -5.55
C GLU A 311 -15.47 12.23 -4.98
N PRO A 312 -15.84 12.26 -3.68
CA PRO A 312 -16.69 11.23 -3.11
C PRO A 312 -18.08 11.28 -3.77
N PRO A 313 -18.72 10.13 -4.07
CA PRO A 313 -20.12 10.13 -4.48
C PRO A 313 -20.94 10.77 -3.36
N SER A 314 -21.75 11.77 -3.72
CA SER A 314 -22.42 12.69 -2.79
C SER A 314 -23.17 11.96 -1.67
N ARG A 315 -22.58 11.89 -0.48
CA ARG A 315 -23.20 11.40 0.75
C ARG A 315 -23.65 12.57 1.61
N GLY A 316 -24.92 12.57 1.99
CA GLY A 316 -25.49 13.59 2.88
C GLY A 316 -24.87 13.54 4.29
N HIS A 317 -24.72 14.74 4.88
CA HIS A 317 -24.57 15.04 6.32
C HIS A 317 -23.75 14.11 7.23
N SER A 318 -22.71 13.42 6.73
CA SER A 318 -21.70 12.84 7.62
C SER A 318 -20.70 13.94 8.03
N LEU A 319 -20.70 14.31 9.31
CA LEU A 319 -19.85 15.37 9.91
C LEU A 319 -18.33 15.04 9.92
N ARG A 320 -17.89 14.04 9.16
CA ARG A 320 -16.51 13.53 9.12
C ARG A 320 -15.96 13.70 7.73
N GLU A 321 -14.89 14.48 7.59
CA GLU A 321 -14.24 14.69 6.30
C GLU A 321 -13.74 13.36 5.71
N ALA A 322 -14.10 13.11 4.46
CA ALA A 322 -13.66 11.91 3.75
C ALA A 322 -12.23 12.07 3.24
N ALA A 323 -11.37 11.08 3.51
CA ALA A 323 -10.04 11.01 2.94
C ALA A 323 -10.12 11.07 1.41
N SER A 324 -9.33 11.96 0.81
CA SER A 324 -9.35 12.20 -0.63
C SER A 324 -8.28 11.37 -1.34
N THR A 325 -8.67 10.63 -2.39
CA THR A 325 -7.70 9.92 -3.25
C THR A 325 -7.27 10.82 -4.41
N PHE A 326 -5.99 10.74 -4.77
CA PHE A 326 -5.40 11.47 -5.88
C PHE A 326 -4.87 10.50 -6.94
N TYR A 327 -4.94 10.94 -8.20
CA TYR A 327 -4.60 10.15 -9.36
C TYR A 327 -3.75 10.98 -10.32
N VAL A 328 -2.80 10.33 -10.99
CA VAL A 328 -2.15 10.88 -12.18
C VAL A 328 -2.73 10.19 -13.41
N ILE A 329 -3.12 11.02 -14.38
CA ILE A 329 -3.68 10.63 -15.67
C ILE A 329 -2.62 10.88 -16.73
N LEU A 330 -2.18 9.82 -17.39
CA LEU A 330 -1.14 9.83 -18.43
C LEU A 330 -1.77 9.54 -19.79
N PRO A 331 -1.44 10.28 -20.86
CA PRO A 331 -1.93 9.98 -22.18
C PRO A 331 -1.20 8.78 -22.83
N SER A 332 -1.90 8.06 -23.70
CA SER A 332 -1.33 7.01 -24.55
C SER A 332 -1.51 7.35 -26.03
N CYS A 333 -0.58 6.89 -26.87
CA CYS A 333 -0.68 6.98 -28.33
C CYS A 333 -1.91 6.25 -28.90
N SER A 334 -2.52 5.34 -28.13
CA SER A 334 -3.72 4.58 -28.49
C SER A 334 -5.06 5.31 -28.27
N ALA A 335 -5.06 6.66 -28.20
CA ALA A 335 -6.24 7.48 -27.88
C ALA A 335 -6.97 7.05 -26.59
N THR A 336 -6.21 6.67 -25.57
CA THR A 336 -6.70 6.30 -24.23
C THR A 336 -5.89 7.00 -23.16
N LEU A 337 -6.45 7.18 -21.96
CA LEU A 337 -5.72 7.73 -20.82
C LEU A 337 -5.50 6.65 -19.75
N LEU A 338 -4.26 6.47 -19.30
CA LEU A 338 -3.90 5.61 -18.17
C LEU A 338 -4.09 6.38 -16.86
N VAL A 339 -4.71 5.76 -15.85
CA VAL A 339 -4.92 6.36 -14.53
C VAL A 339 -4.24 5.49 -13.48
N ARG A 340 -3.36 6.09 -12.67
CA ARG A 340 -2.73 5.46 -11.50
C ARG A 340 -3.03 6.27 -10.26
N ALA A 341 -3.28 5.62 -9.12
CA ALA A 341 -3.37 6.30 -7.83
C ALA A 341 -1.97 6.75 -7.38
N VAL A 342 -1.88 7.87 -6.66
CA VAL A 342 -0.61 8.47 -6.24
C VAL A 342 -0.60 8.73 -4.74
N ALA A 343 0.52 8.40 -4.11
CA ALA A 343 0.74 8.55 -2.68
C ALA A 343 0.61 10.01 -2.23
N THR A 344 -0.19 10.23 -1.19
CA THR A 344 -0.17 11.49 -0.44
C THR A 344 0.93 11.43 0.62
N ARG A 345 1.25 12.58 1.23
CA ARG A 345 2.29 12.73 2.26
C ARG A 345 2.15 11.73 3.41
N GLU A 346 0.91 11.42 3.80
CA GLU A 346 0.55 10.54 4.92
C GLU A 346 0.86 9.06 4.64
N LEU A 347 1.11 8.71 3.37
CA LEU A 347 1.47 7.36 2.92
C LEU A 347 2.97 7.19 2.66
N LEU A 348 3.75 8.27 2.65
CA LEU A 348 5.20 8.21 2.42
C LEU A 348 5.92 7.69 3.67
N LEU A 349 6.78 6.68 3.50
CA LEU A 349 7.68 6.23 4.56
C LEU A 349 8.97 7.07 4.57
N PRO A 350 9.45 7.52 5.75
CA PRO A 350 10.75 8.17 5.87
C PRO A 350 11.85 7.27 5.32
N SER A 351 12.50 7.71 4.25
CA SER A 351 13.52 6.97 3.52
C SER A 351 14.60 7.95 3.04
N PRO A 352 15.87 7.79 3.45
CA PRO A 352 16.97 8.55 2.87
C PRO A 352 17.24 7.99 1.47
N PHE A 353 17.16 8.85 0.46
CA PHE A 353 17.61 8.54 -0.89
C PHE A 353 18.91 9.30 -1.11
N PRO A 354 20.08 8.68 -0.86
CA PRO A 354 21.36 9.30 -1.20
C PRO A 354 21.40 9.57 -2.71
N LEU A 355 22.07 10.64 -3.10
CA LEU A 355 22.37 10.88 -4.51
C LEU A 355 23.40 9.85 -4.98
N LEU A 356 23.37 9.52 -6.27
CA LEU A 356 24.44 8.72 -6.87
C LEU A 356 25.76 9.52 -6.73
N PRO A 357 26.86 8.91 -6.26
CA PRO A 357 28.16 9.57 -6.26
C PRO A 357 28.55 10.00 -7.69
N GLU A 358 29.12 11.20 -7.83
CA GLU A 358 29.57 11.71 -9.14
C GLU A 358 30.76 10.88 -9.68
N ASP A 359 31.67 10.47 -8.78
CA ASP A 359 32.81 9.61 -9.09
C ASP A 359 32.57 8.16 -8.64
N LEU A 360 32.22 7.29 -9.58
CA LEU A 360 32.12 5.84 -9.37
C LEU A 360 33.44 5.12 -9.75
N PRO A 361 33.85 4.05 -9.05
CA PRO A 361 35.07 3.32 -9.39
C PRO A 361 35.04 2.76 -10.82
N ALA A 362 36.03 3.15 -11.63
CA ALA A 362 36.07 2.86 -13.07
C ALA A 362 36.08 1.35 -13.39
N ASP A 363 36.71 0.53 -12.55
CA ASP A 363 36.78 -0.91 -12.77
C ASP A 363 35.44 -1.60 -12.46
N SER A 364 34.69 -1.10 -11.47
CA SER A 364 33.31 -1.54 -11.20
C SER A 364 32.37 -1.15 -12.33
N LEU A 365 32.51 0.07 -12.89
CA LEU A 365 31.74 0.52 -14.05
C LEU A 365 31.98 -0.41 -15.25
N ARG A 366 33.24 -0.60 -15.66
CA ARG A 366 33.61 -1.50 -16.78
C ARG A 366 33.11 -2.92 -16.59
N THR A 367 33.20 -3.45 -15.37
CA THR A 367 32.73 -4.80 -15.06
C THR A 367 31.22 -4.92 -15.25
N VAL A 368 30.44 -3.92 -14.81
CA VAL A 368 28.99 -3.93 -15.01
C VAL A 368 28.61 -3.64 -16.46
N GLU A 369 29.27 -2.70 -17.13
CA GLU A 369 29.06 -2.35 -18.54
C GLU A 369 29.27 -3.58 -19.45
N SER A 370 30.39 -4.30 -19.30
CA SER A 370 30.65 -5.51 -20.10
C SER A 370 29.59 -6.61 -19.92
N VAL A 371 29.06 -6.79 -18.70
CA VAL A 371 27.96 -7.74 -18.45
C VAL A 371 26.63 -7.26 -19.03
N LEU A 372 26.41 -5.95 -19.14
CA LEU A 372 25.22 -5.38 -19.78
C LEU A 372 25.30 -5.44 -21.31
N ASP A 373 26.48 -5.26 -21.90
CA ASP A 373 26.72 -5.33 -23.35
C ASP A 373 26.49 -6.75 -23.90
N ASP A 374 26.71 -7.78 -23.08
CA ASP A 374 26.44 -9.20 -23.42
C ASP A 374 24.94 -9.56 -23.36
N LEU A 375 24.04 -8.66 -22.91
CA LEU A 375 22.60 -8.93 -22.83
C LEU A 375 21.86 -8.64 -24.15
N GLU A 376 20.90 -9.52 -24.49
CA GLU A 376 20.00 -9.29 -25.62
C GLU A 376 19.02 -8.14 -25.33
N LEU A 377 19.10 -7.06 -26.12
CA LEU A 377 18.26 -5.87 -25.96
C LEU A 377 16.99 -5.95 -26.82
N GLU A 378 15.87 -6.36 -26.21
CA GLU A 378 14.55 -6.29 -26.84
C GLU A 378 14.00 -4.84 -26.86
N PRO A 379 13.50 -4.33 -28.01
CA PRO A 379 13.01 -2.94 -28.12
C PRO A 379 11.62 -2.71 -27.50
N THR A 380 10.88 -3.77 -27.16
CA THR A 380 9.53 -3.68 -26.56
C THR A 380 9.20 -4.96 -25.81
N TYR A 381 8.92 -4.85 -24.51
CA TYR A 381 8.47 -5.96 -23.68
C TYR A 381 7.10 -6.51 -24.15
N ASN A 382 7.04 -7.81 -24.45
CA ASN A 382 5.81 -8.51 -24.82
C ASN A 382 5.42 -9.55 -23.75
N PRO A 383 4.32 -9.35 -23.00
CA PRO A 383 3.91 -10.26 -21.95
C PRO A 383 3.51 -11.67 -22.44
N LEU A 384 3.29 -11.86 -23.74
CA LEU A 384 2.96 -13.17 -24.33
C LEU A 384 4.20 -14.07 -24.52
N GLN A 385 5.41 -13.51 -24.49
CA GLN A 385 6.66 -14.27 -24.62
C GLN A 385 7.18 -14.79 -23.26
N VAL A 386 6.69 -14.23 -22.14
CA VAL A 386 7.15 -14.55 -20.78
C VAL A 386 6.22 -15.56 -20.10
N TRP A 387 6.77 -16.71 -19.69
CA TRP A 387 6.01 -17.79 -19.06
C TRP A 387 6.20 -17.80 -17.53
N SER A 388 5.18 -17.38 -16.79
CA SER A 388 5.16 -17.44 -15.31
C SER A 388 4.86 -18.84 -14.75
N HIS A 389 4.61 -19.84 -15.62
CA HIS A 389 4.12 -21.18 -15.27
C HIS A 389 2.87 -21.21 -14.35
N LEU A 390 2.07 -20.14 -14.36
CA LEU A 390 0.85 -20.01 -13.53
C LEU A 390 -0.15 -21.14 -13.75
N TYR A 391 -0.47 -21.51 -14.99
CA TYR A 391 -1.44 -22.58 -15.27
C TYR A 391 -0.97 -23.97 -14.78
N PRO A 392 0.30 -24.40 -15.02
CA PRO A 392 0.87 -25.56 -14.34
C PRO A 392 0.79 -25.48 -12.80
N HIS A 393 1.16 -24.35 -12.20
CA HIS A 393 1.13 -24.19 -10.75
C HIS A 393 -0.28 -24.35 -10.16
N LEU A 394 -1.27 -23.63 -10.71
CA LEU A 394 -2.66 -23.73 -10.30
C LEU A 394 -3.21 -25.13 -10.51
N SER A 395 -2.98 -25.74 -11.69
CA SER A 395 -3.47 -27.10 -11.97
C SER A 395 -2.86 -28.13 -11.01
N SER A 396 -1.59 -28.01 -10.62
CA SER A 396 -0.96 -28.87 -9.60
C SER A 396 -1.60 -28.75 -8.21
N THR A 397 -2.16 -27.57 -7.88
CA THR A 397 -2.86 -27.34 -6.61
C THR A 397 -4.23 -28.03 -6.60
N PHE A 398 -4.94 -28.03 -7.73
CA PHE A 398 -6.21 -28.76 -7.88
C PHE A 398 -6.04 -30.27 -8.13
N ALA A 399 -4.89 -30.70 -8.65
CA ALA A 399 -4.62 -32.10 -8.99
C ALA A 399 -4.17 -32.97 -7.80
N LYS A 400 -3.85 -32.40 -6.63
CA LYS A 400 -3.56 -33.17 -5.42
C LYS A 400 -4.83 -33.85 -4.90
N PRO A 401 -4.92 -35.19 -4.88
CA PRO A 401 -6.04 -35.86 -4.24
C PRO A 401 -6.00 -35.58 -2.73
N GLN A 402 -7.08 -35.09 -2.15
CA GLN A 402 -7.28 -35.12 -0.70
C GLN A 402 -7.49 -36.59 -0.28
N GLY A 403 -6.41 -37.36 -0.15
CA GLY A 403 -6.52 -38.80 0.04
C GLY A 403 -5.24 -39.60 -0.14
N GLN A 404 -4.10 -39.13 0.36
CA GLN A 404 -2.95 -40.02 0.58
C GLN A 404 -2.40 -39.84 2.00
N LEU A 405 -3.07 -40.49 2.95
CA LEU A 405 -2.48 -40.82 4.23
C LEU A 405 -1.19 -41.61 3.98
N HIS A 406 -0.12 -41.24 4.67
CA HIS A 406 1.14 -41.96 4.70
C HIS A 406 0.86 -43.45 4.98
N PRO A 407 1.38 -44.41 4.18
CA PRO A 407 1.33 -45.81 4.55
C PRO A 407 2.28 -46.05 5.72
N SER A 408 1.74 -45.95 6.94
CA SER A 408 2.43 -46.45 8.13
C SER A 408 2.61 -47.95 7.97
N TRP A 409 3.85 -48.37 7.94
CA TRP A 409 4.24 -49.76 8.07
C TRP A 409 3.81 -50.32 9.45
N GLU A 410 3.61 -51.64 9.49
CA GLU A 410 3.33 -52.47 10.66
C GLU A 410 2.00 -52.26 11.43
N SER A 411 1.06 -53.18 11.18
CA SER A 411 0.69 -54.18 12.20
C SER A 411 0.03 -55.41 11.59
N ARG A 412 0.54 -56.60 11.90
CA ARG A 412 -0.09 -57.89 11.55
C ARG A 412 -1.22 -58.19 12.54
N GLY A 413 -2.42 -58.47 12.04
CA GLY A 413 -3.59 -58.83 12.86
C GLY A 413 -4.57 -59.72 12.10
N LEU A 414 -4.50 -61.03 12.33
CA LEU A 414 -5.30 -62.06 11.64
C LEU A 414 -6.77 -62.05 12.07
N ARG A 415 -7.73 -62.05 11.13
CA ARG A 415 -9.01 -62.81 11.20
C ARG A 415 -9.74 -62.88 9.83
N LYS A 416 -10.42 -64.02 9.61
CA LYS A 416 -11.24 -64.40 8.43
C LYS A 416 -12.69 -63.89 8.64
N HIS A 417 -13.62 -63.69 7.69
CA HIS A 417 -14.13 -64.53 6.58
C HIS A 417 -15.10 -63.68 5.65
N PRO A 418 -15.88 -64.19 4.66
CA PRO A 418 -16.06 -63.51 3.35
C PRO A 418 -17.49 -63.05 2.94
N CYS A 419 -17.61 -62.58 1.68
CA CYS A 419 -18.81 -62.37 0.85
C CYS A 419 -19.65 -61.11 1.15
N LYS A 420 -20.03 -60.26 0.18
CA LYS A 420 -20.61 -60.53 -1.14
C LYS A 420 -20.29 -59.43 -2.19
N ALA A 421 -20.47 -59.76 -3.47
CA ALA A 421 -20.42 -58.79 -4.56
C ALA A 421 -21.59 -57.78 -4.48
N GLY A 422 -21.27 -56.49 -4.53
CA GLY A 422 -22.22 -55.38 -4.67
C GLY A 422 -21.86 -54.57 -5.91
N GLN A 423 -22.78 -54.54 -6.87
CA GLN A 423 -22.55 -54.03 -8.22
C GLN A 423 -22.47 -52.49 -8.25
N LEU A 424 -21.26 -51.94 -8.35
CA LEU A 424 -21.04 -50.49 -8.51
C LEU A 424 -21.55 -50.01 -9.87
N GLN A 425 -22.66 -49.26 -9.87
CA GLN A 425 -23.15 -48.58 -11.07
C GLN A 425 -22.18 -47.47 -11.48
N ILE A 426 -21.54 -47.64 -12.64
CA ILE A 426 -20.71 -46.60 -13.25
C ILE A 426 -21.64 -45.65 -14.02
N ASN A 427 -22.00 -44.52 -13.40
CA ASN A 427 -22.67 -43.41 -14.08
C ASN A 427 -21.73 -42.75 -15.10
N ARG A 428 -21.71 -43.28 -16.33
CA ARG A 428 -21.02 -42.68 -17.48
C ARG A 428 -21.76 -41.42 -17.95
N VAL A 429 -21.43 -40.28 -17.37
CA VAL A 429 -21.80 -38.96 -17.94
C VAL A 429 -20.98 -38.74 -19.21
N ARG A 430 -21.63 -38.75 -20.37
CA ARG A 430 -20.99 -38.47 -21.67
C ARG A 430 -21.11 -36.97 -21.96
N ALA A 431 -20.01 -36.24 -21.81
CA ALA A 431 -19.94 -34.84 -22.23
C ALA A 431 -20.20 -34.72 -23.75
N ARG A 432 -20.94 -33.69 -24.15
CA ARG A 432 -21.20 -33.34 -25.55
C ARG A 432 -20.71 -31.92 -25.79
N VAL A 433 -19.80 -31.74 -26.75
CA VAL A 433 -19.35 -30.41 -27.18
C VAL A 433 -20.39 -29.86 -28.15
N ALA A 434 -20.91 -28.67 -27.89
CA ALA A 434 -21.66 -27.90 -28.87
C ALA A 434 -20.65 -27.15 -29.77
N PRO A 435 -20.68 -27.30 -31.10
CA PRO A 435 -19.81 -26.53 -31.98
C PRO A 435 -20.24 -25.05 -31.97
N LEU A 436 -19.28 -24.15 -31.82
CA LEU A 436 -19.51 -22.72 -31.98
C LEU A 436 -19.82 -22.43 -33.47
N PRO A 437 -20.88 -21.68 -33.79
CA PRO A 437 -21.19 -21.34 -35.18
C PRO A 437 -20.18 -20.32 -35.72
N MET A 438 -19.29 -20.77 -36.60
CA MET A 438 -18.50 -19.88 -37.44
C MET A 438 -19.44 -19.19 -38.44
N THR A 439 -19.44 -17.86 -38.46
CA THR A 439 -20.23 -17.07 -39.42
C THR A 439 -19.73 -17.30 -40.86
N PRO A 440 -20.61 -17.65 -41.82
CA PRO A 440 -20.24 -17.71 -43.23
C PRO A 440 -20.05 -16.30 -43.81
N ALA A 441 -19.13 -16.15 -44.75
CA ALA A 441 -18.99 -14.93 -45.55
C ALA A 441 -20.25 -14.67 -46.40
N PRO A 442 -20.58 -13.40 -46.73
CA PRO A 442 -21.84 -13.07 -47.38
C PRO A 442 -21.88 -13.56 -48.84
N GLY A 443 -22.77 -14.50 -49.12
CA GLY A 443 -22.83 -15.16 -50.43
C GLY A 443 -24.25 -15.57 -50.85
N ARG A 444 -24.91 -14.66 -51.59
CA ARG A 444 -26.08 -14.90 -52.48
C ARG A 444 -27.42 -15.28 -51.82
N ALA A 445 -28.40 -14.38 -51.94
CA ALA A 445 -29.77 -14.59 -51.49
C ALA A 445 -30.59 -15.58 -52.36
N PRO A 446 -31.52 -16.35 -51.77
CA PRO A 446 -32.61 -17.01 -52.49
C PRO A 446 -34.01 -16.50 -52.10
N LYS A 447 -34.75 -16.11 -53.16
CA LYS A 447 -36.19 -15.87 -53.35
C LYS A 447 -37.22 -16.18 -52.23
N MET A 448 -38.19 -15.28 -52.11
CA MET A 448 -39.50 -15.50 -51.48
C MET A 448 -40.37 -16.55 -52.19
N PRO A 449 -41.38 -17.10 -51.49
CA PRO A 449 -42.71 -17.39 -52.03
C PRO A 449 -43.79 -16.45 -51.45
N ALA A 450 -44.95 -16.39 -52.10
CA ALA A 450 -45.96 -15.34 -51.88
C ALA A 450 -47.21 -15.77 -51.06
N ALA A 451 -47.75 -14.79 -50.33
CA ALA A 451 -49.14 -14.50 -49.94
C ALA A 451 -50.22 -15.60 -49.84
N SER A 452 -51.00 -15.53 -48.74
CA SER A 452 -52.46 -15.77 -48.72
C SER A 452 -53.15 -14.83 -47.71
N LYS A 453 -54.28 -14.21 -48.10
CA LYS A 453 -55.04 -13.19 -47.32
C LYS A 453 -56.30 -13.75 -46.63
N ALA A 454 -56.73 -13.12 -45.53
CA ALA A 454 -58.11 -12.67 -45.23
C ALA A 454 -58.09 -11.88 -43.88
N SER A 455 -58.41 -10.58 -43.80
CA SER A 455 -59.76 -9.93 -43.76
C SER A 455 -60.42 -10.02 -42.37
N SER A 456 -61.00 -8.99 -41.72
CA SER A 456 -61.19 -7.52 -41.92
C SER A 456 -61.63 -6.91 -40.54
N ALA A 457 -61.93 -5.62 -40.26
CA ALA A 457 -62.19 -4.38 -41.03
C ALA A 457 -61.80 -3.13 -40.15
N VAL A 458 -61.33 -2.00 -40.70
CA VAL A 458 -62.06 -0.74 -41.03
C VAL A 458 -62.69 0.05 -39.86
N PHE A 459 -62.16 1.25 -39.56
CA PHE A 459 -62.83 2.56 -39.70
C PHE A 459 -61.80 3.72 -39.60
N PHE A 460 -62.07 4.87 -40.23
CA PHE A 460 -61.17 6.05 -40.36
C PHE A 460 -61.99 7.38 -40.30
N PRO A 461 -61.38 8.60 -40.28
CA PRO A 461 -61.89 9.82 -39.62
C PRO A 461 -62.58 10.82 -40.60
N PRO A 462 -62.69 12.14 -40.29
CA PRO A 462 -61.72 13.10 -40.89
C PRO A 462 -61.48 14.49 -40.19
N SER A 463 -60.43 15.21 -40.70
CA SER A 463 -60.26 16.69 -40.92
C SER A 463 -60.41 17.72 -39.78
N THR A 464 -59.82 18.94 -39.76
CA THR A 464 -59.34 19.94 -40.79
C THR A 464 -58.00 20.60 -40.36
N GLU A 465 -57.04 21.02 -41.23
CA GLU A 465 -56.87 22.33 -41.97
C GLU A 465 -56.78 23.56 -41.01
N GLU A 466 -55.87 24.56 -41.10
CA GLU A 466 -55.19 25.34 -42.19
C GLU A 466 -53.67 25.57 -41.86
N GLU A 467 -52.68 25.78 -42.77
CA GLU A 467 -52.23 26.99 -43.54
C GLU A 467 -51.98 28.26 -42.65
N GLU A 468 -50.92 29.09 -42.76
CA GLU A 468 -50.16 29.69 -43.90
C GLU A 468 -48.63 29.93 -43.64
N GLU A 469 -47.94 30.68 -44.54
CA GLU A 469 -46.47 30.85 -44.72
C GLU A 469 -45.86 32.19 -44.23
N MET A 470 -44.63 32.53 -44.70
CA MET A 470 -43.82 33.78 -44.64
C MET A 470 -42.85 33.92 -43.44
N GLU A 471 -41.51 33.88 -43.64
CA GLU A 471 -40.58 34.96 -44.13
C GLU A 471 -40.43 36.11 -43.11
N GLU A 472 -39.29 36.75 -42.83
CA GLU A 472 -37.83 36.60 -43.01
C GLU A 472 -37.23 37.83 -42.24
N GLU A 473 -36.00 37.74 -41.70
CA GLU A 473 -35.25 38.84 -41.02
C GLU A 473 -35.97 39.52 -39.81
N GLU A 474 -35.35 40.30 -38.90
CA GLU A 474 -34.06 40.97 -38.84
C GLU A 474 -33.58 41.07 -37.36
N CYS A 475 -32.27 41.00 -37.11
CA CYS A 475 -31.64 41.48 -35.85
C CYS A 475 -31.00 42.83 -36.16
N PRO A 476 -31.05 43.87 -35.29
CA PRO A 476 -30.23 43.81 -34.07
C PRO A 476 -30.64 44.72 -32.87
N SER A 477 -29.79 44.69 -31.83
CA SER A 477 -29.54 45.73 -30.80
C SER A 477 -30.15 45.51 -29.40
N GLY A 478 -29.31 45.63 -28.38
CA GLY A 478 -29.67 45.62 -26.95
C GLY A 478 -30.20 46.97 -26.44
N PRO A 479 -30.05 47.32 -25.14
CA PRO A 479 -28.96 46.94 -24.25
C PRO A 479 -29.24 45.81 -23.24
#